data_AF-A0AAU9LL60-F1
#
_entry.id   AF-A0AAU9LL60-F1
#
_cell.length_a   1.000
_cell.length_b   1.000
_cell.length_c   1.000
_cell.angle_alpha   90.00
_cell.angle_beta   90.00
_cell.angle_gamma   90.00
#
_symmetry.space_group_name_H-M   'P 1'
#
loop_
_entity.id
_entity.type
_entity.pdbx_description
1 polymer ?
#
loop_
_entity_poly.entity_id
_entity_poly.type
_entity_poly.pdbx_seq_one_letter_code
_entity_poly.pdbx_strand_id
1 'polypeptide(L)'
;MSGLIAYRKEKRHYPQKPLDKEGSDYFSITSFDAGLVYDDILKAMDNFDEAYAIGTGGYGTLYKAELQPNTVVAVKKLHSSSENVDHNGFLNEIRVLTNIRHRNIVKLYGYCSHARHSFLIYEYLEKGSLGSILRSDVLVTELDRLKRVNIVKDVAKGLAYMHHDCSPPIIHRDISIANILLESDYEAHISDFGTSKLLKLDSSNWTTIKGTHGYISRQIIFGIVALEVIMGKHPGELPTLWADYLVLGNVGDSRIPLPSPQIEKKVNMVLNLSRACLNSNPQGRPTMRQVSYMLMKT
;
A
#
# COMPACT_ATOMS: atom_id res chain seq x y z
N MET A 1 -7.81 -37.58 45.73
CA MET A 1 -6.55 -36.80 45.64
C MET A 1 -6.22 -36.67 44.16
N SER A 2 -6.66 -35.56 43.56
CA SER A 2 -6.50 -35.28 42.13
C SER A 2 -5.40 -34.23 41.97
N GLY A 3 -4.26 -34.61 41.41
CA GLY A 3 -3.14 -33.71 41.14
C GLY A 3 -3.23 -33.13 39.73
N LEU A 4 -3.42 -31.80 39.64
CA LEU A 4 -3.26 -31.02 38.41
C LEU A 4 -1.76 -30.89 38.10
N ILE A 5 -1.33 -31.25 36.88
CA ILE A 5 -0.01 -30.88 36.36
C ILE A 5 -0.22 -29.71 35.38
N ALA A 6 0.25 -28.52 35.77
CA ALA A 6 0.29 -27.34 34.92
C ALA A 6 1.60 -27.32 34.11
N TYR A 7 1.50 -27.29 32.78
CA TYR A 7 2.65 -27.09 31.90
C TYR A 7 2.86 -25.59 31.63
N ARG A 8 3.98 -25.06 32.13
CA ARG A 8 4.44 -23.68 31.90
C ARG A 8 5.10 -23.61 30.52
N LYS A 9 4.44 -22.94 29.56
CA LYS A 9 4.97 -22.71 28.21
C LYS A 9 6.02 -21.60 28.28
N GLU A 10 7.30 -21.94 28.22
CA GLU A 10 8.39 -20.97 28.08
C GLU A 10 8.32 -20.28 26.71
N LYS A 11 8.17 -18.95 26.71
CA LYS A 11 8.37 -18.12 25.52
C LYS A 11 9.86 -18.10 25.21
N ARG A 12 10.29 -18.76 24.14
CA ARG A 12 11.65 -18.61 23.60
C ARG A 12 11.78 -17.21 22.99
N HIS A 13 12.55 -16.36 23.67
CA HIS A 13 12.93 -15.04 23.19
C HIS A 13 14.06 -15.20 22.17
N TYR A 14 13.78 -14.94 20.90
CA TYR A 14 14.84 -14.82 19.90
C TYR A 14 15.51 -13.45 20.05
N PRO A 15 16.84 -13.36 20.06
CA PRO A 15 17.52 -12.08 20.16
C PRO A 15 17.41 -11.32 18.84
N GLN A 16 16.77 -10.15 18.86
CA GLN A 16 16.90 -9.17 17.78
C GLN A 16 18.31 -8.58 17.84
N LYS A 17 19.15 -8.86 16.84
CA LYS A 17 20.43 -8.16 16.66
C LYS A 17 20.23 -6.90 15.80
N PRO A 18 21.00 -5.82 16.02
CA PRO A 18 20.91 -4.59 15.24
C PRO A 18 21.28 -4.84 13.77
N LEU A 19 20.54 -4.20 12.85
CA LEU A 19 20.64 -4.36 11.39
C LEU A 19 21.84 -3.65 10.73
N ASP A 20 22.85 -3.23 11.50
CA ASP A 20 23.90 -2.31 11.03
C ASP A 20 25.25 -3.01 10.75
N LYS A 21 25.26 -4.19 10.12
CA LYS A 21 26.50 -4.81 9.62
C LYS A 21 26.38 -5.20 8.15
N GLU A 22 27.00 -4.38 7.30
CA GLU A 22 27.24 -4.66 5.88
C GLU A 22 28.03 -5.98 5.74
N GLY A 23 27.54 -6.90 4.90
CA GLY A 23 28.35 -8.01 4.38
C GLY A 23 27.90 -9.45 4.65
N SER A 24 26.69 -9.74 5.14
CA SER A 24 26.19 -11.13 5.20
C SER A 24 24.88 -11.31 4.43
N ASP A 25 24.75 -12.43 3.71
CA ASP A 25 23.49 -12.84 3.09
C ASP A 25 22.42 -13.03 4.19
N TYR A 26 21.28 -12.32 4.08
CA TYR A 26 20.17 -12.40 5.03
C TYR A 26 18.91 -12.89 4.32
N PHE A 27 18.40 -14.04 4.76
CA PHE A 27 17.08 -14.54 4.40
C PHE A 27 16.22 -14.58 5.66
N SER A 28 15.07 -13.92 5.63
CA SER A 28 14.14 -13.95 6.76
C SER A 28 12.71 -14.07 6.26
N ILE A 29 12.04 -15.10 6.74
CA ILE A 29 10.61 -15.26 6.56
C ILE A 29 9.97 -15.18 7.94
N THR A 30 8.96 -14.33 8.04
CA THR A 30 8.23 -14.10 9.31
C THR A 30 6.97 -14.96 9.40
N SER A 31 6.51 -15.52 8.28
CA SER A 31 5.22 -16.21 8.15
C SER A 31 5.28 -17.69 7.71
N PHE A 32 6.44 -18.22 7.29
CA PHE A 32 6.66 -19.61 6.88
C PHE A 32 7.97 -20.17 7.48
N ASP A 33 8.14 -21.49 7.44
CA ASP A 33 9.30 -22.18 8.00
C ASP A 33 10.57 -21.86 7.19
N ALA A 34 11.51 -21.10 7.78
CA ALA A 34 12.56 -20.39 7.04
C ALA A 34 13.63 -21.26 6.36
N GLY A 35 13.71 -22.56 6.69
CA GLY A 35 14.77 -23.46 6.22
C GLY A 35 14.55 -24.10 4.84
N LEU A 36 13.33 -24.05 4.29
CA LEU A 36 12.97 -24.76 3.04
C LEU A 36 12.59 -23.81 1.88
N VAL A 37 12.35 -22.53 2.17
CA VAL A 37 11.56 -21.70 1.25
C VAL A 37 12.40 -21.01 0.17
N TYR A 38 13.72 -20.83 0.31
CA TYR A 38 14.52 -20.20 -0.73
C TYR A 38 14.60 -21.05 -2.00
N ASP A 39 15.00 -22.32 -1.87
CA ASP A 39 15.10 -23.23 -3.02
C ASP A 39 13.72 -23.56 -3.59
N ASP A 40 12.69 -23.65 -2.74
CA ASP A 40 11.31 -23.88 -3.19
C ASP A 40 10.76 -22.68 -3.98
N ILE A 41 11.09 -21.44 -3.58
CA ILE A 41 10.77 -20.23 -4.33
C ILE A 41 11.47 -20.24 -5.69
N LEU A 42 12.78 -20.55 -5.73
CA LEU A 42 13.52 -20.61 -7.00
C LEU A 42 12.96 -21.68 -7.93
N LYS A 43 12.64 -22.87 -7.41
CA LYS A 43 12.02 -23.94 -8.19
C LYS A 43 10.64 -23.55 -8.71
N ALA A 44 9.81 -22.92 -7.87
CA ALA A 44 8.45 -22.53 -8.24
C ALA A 44 8.40 -21.48 -9.36
N MET A 45 9.49 -20.75 -9.59
CA MET A 45 9.60 -19.71 -10.63
C MET A 45 10.66 -20.05 -11.69
N ASP A 46 11.12 -21.30 -11.74
CA ASP A 46 12.20 -21.76 -12.63
C ASP A 46 13.41 -20.80 -12.68
N ASN A 47 13.98 -20.49 -11.52
CA ASN A 47 15.07 -19.53 -11.34
C ASN A 47 14.75 -18.10 -11.84
N PHE A 48 13.50 -17.68 -11.70
CA PHE A 48 12.98 -16.38 -12.15
C PHE A 48 12.97 -16.22 -13.68
N ASP A 49 12.59 -17.28 -14.40
CA ASP A 49 12.35 -17.21 -15.84
C ASP A 49 11.28 -16.15 -16.16
N GLU A 50 11.54 -15.34 -17.19
CA GLU A 50 10.65 -14.24 -17.61
C GLU A 50 9.25 -14.72 -17.99
N ALA A 51 9.08 -15.99 -18.38
CA ALA A 51 7.78 -16.59 -18.67
C ALA A 51 6.81 -16.55 -17.48
N TYR A 52 7.32 -16.47 -16.24
CA TYR A 52 6.51 -16.39 -15.02
C TYR A 52 6.34 -14.96 -14.49
N ALA A 53 6.90 -13.96 -15.19
CA ALA A 53 6.75 -12.57 -14.80
C ALA A 53 5.31 -12.09 -15.05
N ILE A 54 4.69 -11.51 -14.04
CA ILE A 54 3.37 -10.88 -14.14
C ILE A 54 3.46 -9.37 -14.35
N GLY A 55 4.65 -8.79 -14.21
CA GLY A 55 4.92 -7.39 -14.55
C GLY A 55 6.35 -6.99 -14.24
N THR A 56 6.88 -6.04 -15.00
CA THR A 56 8.22 -5.47 -14.79
C THR A 56 8.09 -3.96 -14.65
N GLY A 57 8.73 -3.40 -13.63
CA GLY A 57 8.78 -1.96 -13.37
C GLY A 57 10.21 -1.49 -13.12
N GLY A 58 10.39 -0.18 -12.88
CA GLY A 58 11.72 0.40 -12.69
C GLY A 58 12.53 -0.20 -11.52
N TYR A 59 11.84 -0.70 -10.50
CA TYR A 59 12.44 -1.25 -9.28
C TYR A 59 12.62 -2.77 -9.30
N GLY A 60 12.09 -3.48 -10.31
CA GLY A 60 12.17 -4.93 -10.36
C GLY A 60 11.07 -5.61 -11.16
N THR A 61 11.12 -6.94 -11.15
CA THR A 61 10.16 -7.83 -11.79
C THR A 61 9.30 -8.53 -10.73
N LEU A 62 7.99 -8.52 -10.93
CA LEU A 62 7.01 -9.17 -10.08
C LEU A 62 6.63 -10.53 -10.69
N TYR A 63 6.63 -11.56 -9.84
CA TYR A 63 6.28 -12.93 -10.19
C TYR A 63 5.12 -13.39 -9.32
N LYS A 64 4.29 -14.29 -9.86
CA LYS A 64 3.30 -15.04 -9.09
C LYS A 64 3.87 -16.43 -8.84
N ALA A 65 3.91 -16.87 -7.58
CA ALA A 65 4.39 -18.20 -7.22
C ALA A 65 3.39 -18.90 -6.31
N GLU A 66 3.26 -20.22 -6.45
CA GLU A 66 2.53 -21.07 -5.50
C GLU A 66 3.55 -21.89 -4.71
N LEU A 67 3.73 -21.56 -3.42
CA LEU A 67 4.78 -22.18 -2.59
C LEU A 67 4.34 -23.52 -1.99
N GLN A 68 3.05 -23.63 -1.71
CA GLN A 68 2.36 -24.82 -1.22
C GLN A 68 0.96 -24.82 -1.83
N PRO A 69 0.25 -25.96 -1.87
CA PRO A 69 -1.13 -26.00 -2.35
C PRO A 69 -1.99 -24.90 -1.71
N ASN A 70 -2.61 -24.06 -2.54
CA ASN A 70 -3.42 -22.90 -2.12
C ASN A 70 -2.65 -21.77 -1.41
N THR A 71 -1.33 -21.75 -1.48
CA THR A 71 -0.49 -20.68 -0.92
C THR A 71 0.17 -19.92 -2.06
N VAL A 72 -0.59 -18.98 -2.61
CA VAL A 72 -0.14 -18.10 -3.68
C VAL A 72 0.48 -16.84 -3.10
N VAL A 73 1.65 -16.46 -3.60
CA VAL A 73 2.42 -15.29 -3.19
C VAL A 73 2.82 -14.43 -4.38
N ALA A 74 3.06 -13.15 -4.13
CA ALA A 74 3.70 -12.25 -5.09
C ALA A 74 5.18 -12.09 -4.71
N VAL A 75 6.09 -12.31 -5.65
CA VAL A 75 7.54 -12.16 -5.43
C VAL A 75 8.08 -11.01 -6.26
N LYS A 76 8.51 -9.92 -5.61
CA LYS A 76 9.15 -8.77 -6.27
C LYS A 76 10.66 -8.98 -6.24
N LYS A 77 11.25 -9.41 -7.35
CA LYS A 77 12.69 -9.52 -7.55
C LYS A 77 13.25 -8.19 -8.00
N LEU A 78 14.26 -7.68 -7.30
CA LEU A 78 14.95 -6.45 -7.70
C LEU A 78 15.87 -6.73 -8.89
N HIS A 79 16.02 -5.73 -9.76
CA HIS A 79 17.04 -5.78 -10.81
C HIS A 79 18.44 -5.81 -10.19
N SER A 80 19.31 -6.68 -10.70
CA SER A 80 20.62 -6.99 -10.14
C SER A 80 21.78 -6.14 -10.72
N SER A 81 21.52 -4.96 -11.29
CA SER A 81 22.59 -4.20 -11.96
C SER A 81 23.47 -3.46 -10.96
N SER A 82 24.77 -3.72 -11.05
CA SER A 82 25.88 -3.28 -10.19
C SER A 82 26.10 -1.76 -10.06
N GLU A 83 25.22 -0.92 -10.61
CA GLU A 83 25.44 0.53 -10.63
C GLU A 83 24.29 1.38 -10.07
N ASN A 84 23.06 0.89 -9.93
CA ASN A 84 21.92 1.70 -9.46
C ASN A 84 20.79 0.89 -8.77
N VAL A 85 21.10 -0.13 -7.98
CA VAL A 85 20.06 -0.80 -7.18
C VAL A 85 19.53 0.18 -6.14
N ASP A 86 18.21 0.39 -6.08
CA ASP A 86 17.56 1.07 -4.97
C ASP A 86 17.55 0.18 -3.71
N HIS A 87 18.76 -0.19 -3.26
CA HIS A 87 18.97 -0.98 -2.05
C HIS A 87 18.40 -0.27 -0.83
N ASN A 88 18.42 1.06 -0.83
CA ASN A 88 17.82 1.86 0.21
C ASN A 88 16.30 1.69 0.24
N GLY A 89 15.63 1.74 -0.92
CA GLY A 89 14.20 1.47 -1.03
C GLY A 89 13.84 0.06 -0.56
N PHE A 90 14.59 -0.95 -0.99
CA PHE A 90 14.40 -2.34 -0.55
C PHE A 90 14.49 -2.52 0.97
N LEU A 91 15.58 -2.05 1.57
CA LEU A 91 15.78 -2.15 3.02
C LEU A 91 14.75 -1.32 3.78
N ASN A 92 14.33 -0.19 3.24
CA ASN A 92 13.30 0.64 3.83
C ASN A 92 11.93 -0.04 3.80
N GLU A 93 11.57 -0.68 2.69
CA GLU A 93 10.33 -1.45 2.55
C GLU A 93 10.30 -2.62 3.54
N ILE A 94 11.39 -3.40 3.65
CA ILE A 94 11.54 -4.44 4.66
C ILE A 94 11.34 -3.85 6.06
N ARG A 95 12.08 -2.79 6.38
CA ARG A 95 12.02 -2.17 7.71
C ARG A 95 10.62 -1.69 8.06
N VAL A 96 9.88 -1.12 7.11
CA VAL A 96 8.52 -0.64 7.38
C VAL A 96 7.55 -1.80 7.51
N LEU A 97 7.47 -2.68 6.51
CA LEU A 97 6.46 -3.74 6.46
C LEU A 97 6.67 -4.84 7.50
N THR A 98 7.89 -5.02 8.01
CA THR A 98 8.12 -5.92 9.16
C THR A 98 7.62 -5.37 10.49
N ASN A 99 7.42 -4.05 10.60
CA ASN A 99 7.04 -3.37 11.84
C ASN A 99 5.58 -2.89 11.86
N ILE A 100 4.83 -3.05 10.75
CA ILE A 100 3.42 -2.65 10.68
C ILE A 100 2.54 -3.79 10.20
N ARG A 101 1.29 -3.78 10.67
CA ARG A 101 0.26 -4.69 10.18
C ARG A 101 -1.10 -4.01 10.25
N HIS A 102 -1.75 -3.87 9.11
CA HIS A 102 -3.08 -3.27 9.03
C HIS A 102 -3.84 -3.92 7.88
N ARG A 103 -5.15 -4.07 8.02
CA ARG A 103 -6.01 -4.74 7.04
C ARG A 103 -5.98 -4.07 5.64
N ASN A 104 -5.70 -2.77 5.57
CA ASN A 104 -5.57 -2.03 4.30
C ASN A 104 -4.11 -1.71 3.89
N ILE A 105 -3.15 -2.56 4.31
CA ILE A 105 -1.73 -2.46 3.95
C ILE A 105 -1.26 -3.85 3.53
N VAL A 106 -0.55 -3.94 2.41
CA VAL A 106 -0.04 -5.21 1.90
C VAL A 106 0.85 -5.91 2.93
N LYS A 107 0.64 -7.21 3.09
CA LYS A 107 1.39 -8.06 4.00
C LYS A 107 2.66 -8.57 3.34
N LEU A 108 3.80 -8.25 3.96
CA LEU A 108 5.08 -8.86 3.64
C LEU A 108 5.21 -10.19 4.42
N TYR A 109 5.35 -11.30 3.70
CA TYR A 109 5.60 -12.61 4.29
C TYR A 109 7.08 -12.85 4.61
N GLY A 110 7.97 -12.31 3.79
CA GLY A 110 9.40 -12.49 3.95
C GLY A 110 10.21 -11.74 2.91
N TYR A 111 11.52 -11.84 3.02
CA TYR A 111 12.45 -11.24 2.09
C TYR A 111 13.73 -12.09 1.97
N CYS A 112 14.39 -11.92 0.83
CA CYS A 112 15.72 -12.45 0.57
C CYS A 112 16.65 -11.30 0.22
N SER A 113 17.76 -11.20 0.92
CA SER A 113 18.89 -10.34 0.59
C SER A 113 20.12 -11.25 0.44
N HIS A 114 20.33 -11.74 -0.77
CA HIS A 114 21.47 -12.57 -1.12
C HIS A 114 22.25 -11.90 -2.26
N ALA A 115 23.58 -12.04 -2.26
CA ALA A 115 24.49 -11.59 -3.31
C ALA A 115 24.01 -11.89 -4.76
N ARG A 116 23.29 -13.00 -4.99
CA ARG A 116 22.73 -13.34 -6.31
C ARG A 116 21.31 -12.85 -6.53
N HIS A 117 20.48 -12.86 -5.49
CA HIS A 117 19.05 -12.55 -5.58
C HIS A 117 18.60 -11.71 -4.39
N SER A 118 18.02 -10.56 -4.69
CA SER A 118 17.29 -9.75 -3.71
C SER A 118 15.82 -9.68 -4.09
N PHE A 119 14.94 -10.14 -3.21
CA PHE A 119 13.50 -10.17 -3.48
C PHE A 119 12.63 -10.06 -2.22
N LEU A 120 11.40 -9.60 -2.41
CA LEU A 120 10.37 -9.46 -1.38
C LEU A 120 9.21 -10.42 -1.69
N ILE A 121 8.66 -11.05 -0.65
CA ILE A 121 7.55 -12.00 -0.76
C ILE A 121 6.33 -11.40 -0.07
N TYR A 122 5.25 -11.19 -0.81
CA TYR A 122 4.01 -10.61 -0.33
C TYR A 122 2.84 -11.59 -0.43
N GLU A 123 1.76 -11.26 0.24
CA GLU A 123 0.44 -11.78 -0.16
C GLU A 123 0.14 -11.44 -1.63
N TYR A 124 -0.52 -12.37 -2.32
CA TYR A 124 -0.96 -12.15 -3.68
C TYR A 124 -2.39 -11.59 -3.67
N LEU A 125 -2.58 -10.42 -4.30
CA LEU A 125 -3.87 -9.73 -4.39
C LEU A 125 -4.40 -9.88 -5.83
N GLU A 126 -5.48 -10.65 -6.00
CA GLU A 126 -5.85 -11.25 -7.30
C GLU A 126 -6.29 -10.25 -8.35
N LYS A 127 -6.85 -9.10 -7.92
CA LYS A 127 -7.32 -8.07 -8.84
C LYS A 127 -6.19 -7.13 -9.29
N GLY A 128 -4.98 -7.29 -8.74
CA GLY A 128 -3.83 -6.47 -9.09
C GLY A 128 -4.00 -5.01 -8.68
N SER A 129 -3.37 -4.09 -9.41
CA SER A 129 -3.43 -2.66 -9.10
C SER A 129 -4.73 -2.02 -9.58
N LEU A 130 -5.26 -1.13 -8.75
CA LEU A 130 -6.44 -0.32 -9.05
C LEU A 130 -6.27 0.46 -10.36
N GLY A 131 -5.07 0.97 -10.62
CA GLY A 131 -4.79 1.70 -11.86
C GLY A 131 -4.90 0.84 -13.11
N SER A 132 -4.54 -0.44 -13.05
CA SER A 132 -4.75 -1.37 -14.17
C SER A 132 -6.24 -1.62 -14.43
N ILE A 133 -7.06 -1.68 -13.38
CA ILE A 133 -8.52 -1.84 -13.50
C ILE A 133 -9.16 -0.57 -14.08
N LEU A 134 -8.83 0.62 -13.56
CA LEU A 134 -9.42 1.89 -14.01
C LEU A 134 -9.10 2.23 -15.48
N ARG A 135 -7.95 1.78 -15.98
CA ARG A 135 -7.54 1.94 -17.39
C ARG A 135 -8.19 0.93 -18.33
N SER A 136 -8.77 -0.16 -17.83
CA SER A 136 -9.42 -1.19 -18.64
C SER A 136 -10.89 -0.89 -18.83
N ASP A 137 -11.34 -0.73 -20.07
CA ASP A 137 -12.77 -0.50 -20.37
C ASP A 137 -13.67 -1.69 -20.01
N VAL A 138 -13.09 -2.89 -19.89
CA VAL A 138 -13.81 -4.09 -19.47
C VAL A 138 -13.86 -4.18 -17.95
N LEU A 139 -12.70 -4.15 -17.28
CA LEU A 139 -12.64 -4.39 -15.83
C LEU A 139 -13.20 -3.22 -15.01
N VAL A 140 -13.18 -2.00 -15.54
CA VAL A 140 -13.74 -0.82 -14.85
C VAL A 140 -15.23 -0.96 -14.56
N THR A 141 -15.96 -1.74 -15.36
CA THR A 141 -17.39 -2.02 -15.15
C THR A 141 -17.65 -2.84 -13.88
N GLU A 142 -16.64 -3.56 -13.39
CA GLU A 142 -16.72 -4.28 -12.11
C GLU A 142 -16.59 -3.35 -10.90
N LEU A 143 -16.04 -2.14 -11.06
CA LEU A 143 -15.83 -1.14 -10.02
C LEU A 143 -16.99 -0.14 -9.95
N ASP A 144 -18.14 -0.61 -9.48
CA ASP A 144 -19.29 0.27 -9.24
C ASP A 144 -18.96 1.42 -8.27
N ARG A 145 -19.87 2.39 -8.20
CA ARG A 145 -19.70 3.61 -7.39
C ARG A 145 -19.51 3.31 -5.90
N LEU A 146 -20.17 2.27 -5.39
CA LEU A 146 -20.05 1.90 -3.98
C LEU A 146 -18.69 1.25 -3.69
N LYS A 147 -18.21 0.36 -4.57
CA LYS A 147 -16.86 -0.22 -4.48
C LYS A 147 -15.80 0.87 -4.52
N ARG A 148 -15.91 1.84 -5.43
CA ARG A 148 -15.00 3.00 -5.49
C ARG A 148 -14.98 3.81 -4.19
N VAL A 149 -16.15 4.06 -3.60
CA VAL A 149 -16.24 4.71 -2.28
C VAL A 149 -15.56 3.87 -1.19
N ASN A 150 -15.76 2.55 -1.20
CA ASN A 150 -15.14 1.65 -0.23
C ASN A 150 -13.62 1.57 -0.38
N ILE A 151 -13.10 1.57 -1.61
CA ILE A 151 -11.67 1.65 -1.89
C ILE A 151 -11.07 2.95 -1.29
N VAL A 152 -11.71 4.10 -1.51
CA VAL A 152 -11.26 5.38 -0.92
C VAL A 152 -11.29 5.32 0.61
N LYS A 153 -12.32 4.70 1.19
CA LYS A 153 -12.44 4.47 2.63
C LYS A 153 -11.28 3.63 3.17
N ASP A 154 -10.94 2.55 2.49
CA ASP A 154 -9.89 1.61 2.90
C ASP A 154 -8.50 2.25 2.81
N VAL A 155 -8.22 2.99 1.74
CA VAL A 155 -7.00 3.80 1.62
C VAL A 155 -6.92 4.84 2.75
N ALA A 156 -8.03 5.51 3.08
CA ALA A 156 -8.06 6.48 4.17
C ALA A 156 -7.78 5.84 5.54
N LYS A 157 -8.28 4.62 5.80
CA LYS A 157 -7.99 3.85 7.03
C LYS A 157 -6.50 3.50 7.11
N GLY A 158 -5.93 2.93 6.05
CA GLY A 158 -4.50 2.59 6.00
C GLY A 158 -3.60 3.81 6.24
N LEU A 159 -3.91 4.94 5.60
CA LEU A 159 -3.18 6.19 5.81
C LEU A 159 -3.37 6.76 7.22
N ALA A 160 -4.58 6.69 7.78
CA ALA A 160 -4.83 7.15 9.15
C ALA A 160 -4.01 6.35 10.17
N TYR A 161 -3.98 5.02 10.02
CA TYR A 161 -3.18 4.12 10.84
C TYR A 161 -1.68 4.49 10.77
N MET A 162 -1.11 4.59 9.57
CA MET A 162 0.31 4.93 9.40
C MET A 162 0.68 6.30 9.98
N HIS A 163 -0.18 7.30 9.80
CA HIS A 163 0.10 8.67 10.21
C HIS A 163 -0.11 8.92 11.71
N HIS A 164 -1.00 8.18 12.35
CA HIS A 164 -1.48 8.56 13.68
C HIS A 164 -1.42 7.45 14.73
N ASP A 165 -1.35 6.18 14.31
CA ASP A 165 -1.39 5.04 15.22
C ASP A 165 -0.05 4.29 15.26
N CYS A 166 0.78 4.43 14.22
CA CYS A 166 2.19 4.00 14.25
C CYS A 166 3.07 4.95 15.07
N SER A 167 4.01 4.38 15.83
CA SER A 167 5.05 5.12 16.55
C SER A 167 6.44 4.56 16.20
N PRO A 168 7.30 5.33 15.51
CA PRO A 168 7.03 6.67 14.96
C PRO A 168 6.00 6.66 13.82
N PRO A 169 5.35 7.80 13.52
CA PRO A 169 4.49 7.93 12.35
C PRO A 169 5.22 7.62 11.05
N ILE A 170 4.53 6.98 10.10
CA ILE A 170 5.09 6.50 8.83
C ILE A 170 4.42 7.22 7.67
N ILE A 171 5.23 7.77 6.77
CA ILE A 171 4.74 8.53 5.61
C ILE A 171 5.08 7.77 4.35
N HIS A 172 4.06 7.38 3.59
CA HIS A 172 4.26 6.56 2.40
C HIS A 172 5.06 7.27 1.29
N ARG A 173 4.78 8.57 1.05
CA ARG A 173 5.37 9.43 0.02
C ARG A 173 5.06 9.09 -1.44
N ASP A 174 4.66 7.87 -1.75
CA ASP A 174 4.28 7.47 -3.12
C ASP A 174 2.89 6.81 -3.20
N ILE A 175 1.85 7.52 -2.74
CA ILE A 175 0.47 7.01 -2.86
C ILE A 175 -0.05 7.35 -4.25
N SER A 176 -0.47 6.33 -5.00
CA SER A 176 -1.05 6.44 -6.33
C SER A 176 -2.00 5.27 -6.58
N ILE A 177 -2.84 5.35 -7.62
CA ILE A 177 -3.68 4.21 -8.04
C ILE A 177 -2.87 2.98 -8.49
N ALA A 178 -1.58 3.14 -8.83
CA ALA A 178 -0.70 2.01 -9.15
C ALA A 178 -0.24 1.26 -7.89
N ASN A 179 -0.14 1.98 -6.75
CA ASN A 179 0.30 1.46 -5.46
C ASN A 179 -0.88 1.12 -4.52
N ILE A 180 -2.07 0.98 -5.08
CA ILE A 180 -3.26 0.46 -4.40
C ILE A 180 -3.61 -0.85 -5.07
N LEU A 181 -3.43 -1.95 -4.34
CA LEU A 181 -3.74 -3.30 -4.79
C LEU A 181 -5.12 -3.71 -4.26
N LEU A 182 -5.78 -4.61 -4.98
CA LEU A 182 -7.13 -5.06 -4.67
C LEU A 182 -7.17 -6.58 -4.47
N GLU A 183 -7.77 -7.00 -3.35
CA GLU A 183 -8.12 -8.40 -3.10
C GLU A 183 -9.35 -8.81 -3.94
N SER A 184 -9.68 -10.11 -3.94
CA SER A 184 -10.82 -10.68 -4.65
C SER A 184 -12.17 -9.99 -4.40
N ASP A 185 -12.39 -9.42 -3.21
CA ASP A 185 -13.62 -8.70 -2.83
C ASP A 185 -13.55 -7.17 -3.06
N TYR A 186 -12.50 -6.70 -3.75
CA TYR A 186 -12.16 -5.29 -3.97
C TYR A 186 -11.79 -4.52 -2.70
N GLU A 187 -11.35 -5.21 -1.64
CA GLU A 187 -10.71 -4.57 -0.52
C GLU A 187 -9.34 -3.98 -0.90
N ALA A 188 -9.14 -2.70 -0.56
CA ALA A 188 -7.94 -1.97 -0.96
C ALA A 188 -6.79 -2.11 0.04
N HIS A 189 -5.60 -2.37 -0.50
CA HIS A 189 -4.35 -2.53 0.23
C HIS A 189 -3.30 -1.57 -0.34
N ILE A 190 -2.70 -0.76 0.53
CA ILE A 190 -1.59 0.13 0.16
C ILE A 190 -0.31 -0.72 0.01
N SER A 191 0.42 -0.52 -1.08
CA SER A 191 1.67 -1.22 -1.40
C SER A 191 2.82 -0.27 -1.78
N ASP A 192 4.01 -0.83 -1.97
CA ASP A 192 5.25 -0.14 -2.38
C ASP A 192 5.77 0.88 -1.35
N PHE A 193 6.32 0.35 -0.27
CA PHE A 193 6.86 1.15 0.82
C PHE A 193 8.32 1.57 0.62
N GLY A 194 8.90 1.33 -0.57
CA GLY A 194 10.31 1.61 -0.85
C GLY A 194 10.67 3.07 -0.57
N THR A 195 9.78 4.00 -0.92
CA THR A 195 9.98 5.43 -0.68
C THR A 195 9.41 5.91 0.66
N SER A 196 8.93 5.05 1.55
CA SER A 196 8.33 5.51 2.81
C SER A 196 9.34 6.16 3.78
N LYS A 197 8.87 6.89 4.81
CA LYS A 197 9.74 7.53 5.81
C LYS A 197 9.13 7.47 7.22
N LEU A 198 9.90 6.94 8.17
CA LEU A 198 9.60 7.02 9.60
C LEU A 198 9.95 8.41 10.13
N LEU A 199 9.03 9.06 10.84
CA LEU A 199 9.24 10.39 11.41
C LEU A 199 9.85 10.30 12.81
N LYS A 200 11.16 10.53 12.92
CA LYS A 200 11.82 10.67 14.23
C LYS A 200 11.29 11.91 14.95
N LEU A 201 10.73 11.70 16.15
CA LEU A 201 10.12 12.73 17.01
C LEU A 201 11.11 13.86 17.39
N ASP A 202 12.41 13.54 17.50
CA ASP A 202 13.44 14.47 18.02
C ASP A 202 14.26 15.19 16.94
N SER A 203 13.90 15.05 15.66
CA SER A 203 14.65 15.69 14.57
C SER A 203 14.01 16.98 14.11
N SER A 204 14.83 17.95 13.67
CA SER A 204 14.45 19.15 12.92
C SER A 204 13.52 18.87 11.73
N ASN A 205 13.43 17.61 11.27
CA ASN A 205 12.42 17.17 10.29
C ASN A 205 10.99 17.28 10.82
N TRP A 206 10.71 17.13 12.12
CA TRP A 206 9.35 17.32 12.66
C TRP A 206 8.92 18.78 12.53
N THR A 207 9.85 19.73 12.72
CA THR A 207 9.63 21.16 12.47
C THR A 207 9.55 21.50 10.98
N THR A 208 10.29 20.85 10.08
CA THR A 208 10.12 20.98 8.61
C THR A 208 8.86 20.27 8.09
N ILE A 209 8.27 19.37 8.89
CA ILE A 209 7.02 18.68 8.58
C ILE A 209 5.82 19.45 9.14
N LYS A 210 5.93 20.07 10.32
CA LYS A 210 4.98 21.10 10.78
C LYS A 210 5.07 22.38 9.93
N GLY A 211 6.23 22.65 9.33
CA GLY A 211 6.54 23.79 8.47
C GLY A 211 6.67 23.43 7.00
N THR A 212 5.56 23.51 6.28
CA THR A 212 5.51 24.06 4.91
C THR A 212 5.74 23.14 3.70
N HIS A 213 6.17 21.86 3.78
CA HIS A 213 6.19 21.01 2.55
C HIS A 213 5.82 19.52 2.74
N GLY A 214 6.28 18.86 3.81
CA GLY A 214 6.13 17.40 3.93
C GLY A 214 4.76 16.89 4.40
N TYR A 215 4.01 17.69 5.16
CA TYR A 215 2.63 17.36 5.55
C TYR A 215 1.66 17.76 4.43
N ILE A 216 1.89 18.92 3.81
CA ILE A 216 1.15 19.49 2.69
C ILE A 216 0.90 18.46 1.58
N SER A 217 1.92 17.69 1.22
CA SER A 217 1.85 16.69 0.16
C SER A 217 0.89 15.52 0.46
N ARG A 218 0.70 15.12 1.72
CA ARG A 218 0.01 13.85 2.06
C ARG A 218 -1.49 13.91 1.83
N GLN A 219 -2.14 14.96 2.34
CA GLN A 219 -3.58 15.14 2.12
C GLN A 219 -3.85 15.40 0.64
N ILE A 220 -3.02 16.23 -0.01
CA ILE A 220 -3.17 16.53 -1.44
C ILE A 220 -3.13 15.24 -2.25
N ILE A 221 -2.13 14.38 -2.03
CA ILE A 221 -2.02 13.11 -2.76
C ILE A 221 -3.25 12.24 -2.53
N PHE A 222 -3.73 12.09 -1.29
CA PHE A 222 -4.97 11.37 -1.03
C PHE A 222 -6.17 11.98 -1.78
N GLY A 223 -6.29 13.31 -1.78
CA GLY A 223 -7.35 14.02 -2.49
C GLY A 223 -7.33 13.74 -4.00
N ILE A 224 -6.14 13.74 -4.62
CA ILE A 224 -5.95 13.39 -6.04
C ILE A 224 -6.38 11.95 -6.29
N VAL A 225 -5.87 11.00 -5.50
CA VAL A 225 -6.21 9.57 -5.64
C VAL A 225 -7.71 9.36 -5.46
N ALA A 226 -8.33 9.96 -4.45
CA ALA A 226 -9.76 9.84 -4.22
C ALA A 226 -10.59 10.40 -5.38
N LEU A 227 -10.18 11.51 -5.99
CA LEU A 227 -10.81 12.02 -7.21
C LEU A 227 -10.62 11.05 -8.37
N GLU A 228 -9.39 10.60 -8.61
CA GLU A 228 -9.04 9.67 -9.69
C GLU A 228 -9.87 8.38 -9.63
N VAL A 229 -10.08 7.85 -8.42
CA VAL A 229 -10.92 6.66 -8.19
C VAL A 229 -12.39 6.94 -8.52
N ILE A 230 -12.95 8.06 -8.06
CA ILE A 230 -14.35 8.41 -8.34
C ILE A 230 -14.59 8.73 -9.82
N MET A 231 -13.62 9.36 -10.46
CA MET A 231 -13.65 9.81 -11.85
C MET A 231 -13.30 8.72 -12.86
N GLY A 232 -12.50 7.75 -12.45
CA GLY A 232 -11.91 6.72 -13.32
C GLY A 232 -10.83 7.22 -14.27
N LYS A 233 -10.36 8.46 -14.10
CA LYS A 233 -9.29 9.10 -14.89
C LYS A 233 -8.53 10.12 -14.05
N HIS A 234 -7.30 10.44 -14.45
CA HIS A 234 -6.45 11.33 -13.66
C HIS A 234 -7.02 12.77 -13.64
N PRO A 235 -7.10 13.44 -12.47
CA PRO A 235 -7.66 14.79 -12.35
C PRO A 235 -6.97 15.85 -13.21
N GLY A 236 -5.67 15.67 -13.50
CA GLY A 236 -4.91 16.55 -14.40
C GLY A 236 -5.34 16.52 -15.86
N GLU A 237 -6.14 15.53 -16.27
CA GLU A 237 -6.76 15.46 -17.60
C GLU A 237 -8.06 16.28 -17.69
N LEU A 238 -8.51 16.89 -16.57
CA LEU A 238 -9.64 17.81 -16.60
C LEU A 238 -9.18 19.25 -16.91
N PRO A 239 -9.93 19.99 -17.75
CA PRO A 239 -9.57 21.36 -18.14
C PRO A 239 -9.49 22.37 -16.99
N THR A 240 -9.96 22.09 -15.78
CA THR A 240 -9.77 22.94 -14.58
C THR A 240 -10.34 22.24 -13.33
N LEU A 241 -9.48 21.91 -12.36
CA LEU A 241 -9.89 21.40 -11.04
C LEU A 241 -10.37 22.54 -10.12
N TRP A 242 -11.34 23.33 -10.59
CA TRP A 242 -11.94 24.38 -9.76
C TRP A 242 -12.96 23.78 -8.79
N ALA A 243 -13.09 24.39 -7.62
CA ALA A 243 -13.94 23.92 -6.53
C ALA A 243 -15.40 23.68 -6.96
N ASP A 244 -15.88 24.44 -7.94
CA ASP A 244 -17.25 24.41 -8.45
C ASP A 244 -17.49 23.25 -9.45
N TYR A 245 -16.44 22.60 -9.94
CA TYR A 245 -16.50 21.49 -10.90
C TYR A 245 -16.51 20.10 -10.26
N LEU A 246 -16.21 19.98 -8.97
CA LEU A 246 -16.14 18.70 -8.24
C LEU A 246 -17.53 18.24 -7.73
N VAL A 247 -18.52 18.21 -8.62
CA VAL A 247 -19.87 17.68 -8.36
C VAL A 247 -20.10 16.46 -9.26
N LEU A 248 -20.80 15.44 -8.76
CA LEU A 248 -21.00 14.17 -9.48
C LEU A 248 -21.45 14.33 -10.95
N GLY A 249 -22.29 15.32 -11.25
CA GLY A 249 -22.74 15.62 -12.61
C GLY A 249 -21.62 15.99 -13.60
N ASN A 250 -20.47 16.47 -13.11
CA ASN A 250 -19.33 16.91 -13.91
C ASN A 250 -18.11 15.97 -13.82
N VAL A 251 -18.00 15.19 -12.73
CA VAL A 251 -16.84 14.31 -12.44
C VAL A 251 -17.20 12.82 -12.37
N GLY A 252 -18.41 12.43 -12.73
CA GLY A 252 -18.79 11.03 -12.82
C GLY A 252 -18.08 10.30 -13.98
N ASP A 253 -17.51 9.12 -13.71
CA ASP A 253 -17.15 8.15 -14.75
C ASP A 253 -18.37 7.71 -15.58
N SER A 254 -18.41 8.07 -16.86
CA SER A 254 -19.53 7.76 -17.76
C SER A 254 -19.61 6.28 -18.15
N ARG A 255 -18.54 5.51 -17.89
CA ARG A 255 -18.50 4.07 -18.18
C ARG A 255 -19.30 3.24 -17.17
N ILE A 256 -19.76 3.85 -16.08
CA ILE A 256 -20.50 3.19 -14.99
C ILE A 256 -21.88 3.81 -14.85
N PRO A 257 -22.92 3.01 -14.57
CA PRO A 257 -24.26 3.51 -14.30
C PRO A 257 -24.33 4.59 -13.21
N LEU A 258 -25.34 5.45 -13.31
CA LEU A 258 -25.66 6.44 -12.29
C LEU A 258 -25.96 5.74 -10.94
N PRO A 259 -25.44 6.28 -9.82
CA PRO A 259 -25.69 5.71 -8.50
C PRO A 259 -27.13 5.95 -8.04
N SER A 260 -27.60 5.14 -7.08
CA SER A 260 -28.80 5.45 -6.32
C SER A 260 -28.60 6.71 -5.47
N PRO A 261 -29.66 7.41 -5.03
CA PRO A 261 -29.52 8.63 -4.22
C PRO A 261 -28.72 8.44 -2.91
N GLN A 262 -28.72 7.22 -2.36
CA GLN A 262 -27.93 6.89 -1.17
C GLN A 262 -26.43 6.81 -1.49
N ILE A 263 -26.07 6.19 -2.62
CA ILE A 263 -24.68 6.08 -3.06
C ILE A 263 -24.18 7.44 -3.54
N GLU A 264 -25.03 8.23 -4.22
CA GLU A 264 -24.70 9.59 -4.62
C GLU A 264 -24.27 10.47 -3.43
N LYS A 265 -24.99 10.40 -2.30
CA LYS A 265 -24.58 11.10 -1.07
C LYS A 265 -23.18 10.71 -0.61
N LYS A 266 -22.84 9.42 -0.69
CA LYS A 266 -21.50 8.92 -0.34
C LYS A 266 -20.43 9.41 -1.31
N VAL A 267 -20.73 9.41 -2.60
CA VAL A 267 -19.81 9.92 -3.64
C VAL A 267 -19.58 11.42 -3.45
N ASN A 268 -20.63 12.22 -3.24
CA ASN A 268 -20.52 13.65 -2.97
C ASN A 268 -19.73 13.94 -1.69
N MET A 269 -19.82 13.07 -0.67
CA MET A 269 -18.98 13.18 0.52
C MET A 269 -17.50 12.96 0.19
N VAL A 270 -17.17 11.93 -0.61
CA VAL A 270 -15.79 11.72 -1.08
C VAL A 270 -15.30 12.93 -1.85
N LEU A 271 -16.07 13.46 -2.80
CA LEU A 271 -15.69 14.65 -3.59
C LEU A 271 -15.43 15.87 -2.69
N ASN A 272 -16.29 16.11 -1.69
CA ASN A 272 -16.11 17.20 -0.73
C ASN A 272 -14.85 17.04 0.13
N LEU A 273 -14.56 15.83 0.57
CA LEU A 273 -13.34 15.55 1.35
C LEU A 273 -12.08 15.66 0.51
N SER A 274 -12.11 15.17 -0.74
CA SER A 274 -11.02 15.35 -1.69
C SER A 274 -10.72 16.83 -1.90
N ARG A 275 -11.76 17.67 -2.10
CA ARG A 275 -11.63 19.12 -2.20
C ARG A 275 -11.01 19.73 -0.95
N ALA A 276 -11.45 19.33 0.24
CA ALA A 276 -10.86 19.81 1.50
C ALA A 276 -9.38 19.42 1.63
N CYS A 277 -8.99 18.25 1.13
CA CYS A 277 -7.60 17.79 1.11
C CYS A 277 -6.71 18.59 0.13
N LEU A 278 -7.31 19.14 -0.94
CA LEU A 278 -6.65 19.96 -1.96
C LEU A 278 -6.60 21.46 -1.60
N ASN A 279 -7.08 21.87 -0.42
CA ASN A 279 -7.13 23.27 -0.01
C ASN A 279 -5.76 23.96 -0.11
N SER A 280 -5.65 25.12 -0.77
CA SER A 280 -4.38 25.85 -0.88
C SER A 280 -3.78 26.20 0.48
N ASN A 281 -4.61 26.45 1.50
CA ASN A 281 -4.18 26.65 2.88
C ASN A 281 -3.95 25.30 3.59
N PRO A 282 -2.72 24.96 4.00
CA PRO A 282 -2.41 23.72 4.72
C PRO A 282 -3.19 23.53 6.03
N GLN A 283 -3.46 24.64 6.75
CA GLN A 283 -4.20 24.59 8.02
C GLN A 283 -5.69 24.28 7.82
N GLY A 284 -6.20 24.51 6.61
CA GLY A 284 -7.57 24.18 6.23
C GLY A 284 -7.75 22.73 5.78
N ARG A 285 -6.69 21.91 5.74
CA ARG A 285 -6.75 20.52 5.28
C ARG A 285 -7.06 19.57 6.44
N PRO A 286 -7.99 18.61 6.26
CA PRO A 286 -8.26 17.62 7.28
C PRO A 286 -7.08 16.64 7.41
N THR A 287 -6.78 16.21 8.63
CA THR A 287 -5.86 15.09 8.89
C THR A 287 -6.44 13.77 8.35
N MET A 288 -5.59 12.76 8.09
CA MET A 288 -6.10 11.47 7.61
C MET A 288 -6.98 10.77 8.65
N ARG A 289 -6.75 10.99 9.95
CA ARG A 289 -7.67 10.56 11.01
C ARG A 289 -9.05 11.21 10.87
N GLN A 290 -9.14 12.51 10.61
CA GLN A 290 -10.41 13.20 10.37
C GLN A 290 -11.08 12.71 9.09
N VAL A 291 -10.33 12.56 7.99
CA VAL A 291 -10.84 12.04 6.71
C VAL A 291 -11.44 10.64 6.91
N SER A 292 -10.66 9.72 7.50
CA SER A 292 -11.11 8.35 7.78
C SER A 292 -12.38 8.36 8.65
N TYR A 293 -12.38 9.12 9.74
CA TYR A 293 -13.54 9.23 10.64
C TYR A 293 -14.80 9.73 9.92
N MET A 294 -14.67 10.78 9.11
CA MET A 294 -15.79 11.34 8.35
C MET A 294 -16.33 10.31 7.34
N LEU A 295 -15.45 9.64 6.59
CA LEU A 295 -15.85 8.61 5.63
C LEU A 295 -16.53 7.40 6.29
N MET A 296 -16.21 7.08 7.55
CA MET A 296 -16.82 5.95 8.27
C MET A 296 -18.22 6.25 8.82
N LYS A 297 -18.60 7.52 8.97
CA LYS A 297 -19.92 7.93 9.50
C LYS A 297 -21.08 7.81 8.51
N THR A 298 -20.83 7.32 7.29
CA THR A 298 -21.81 7.25 6.18
C THR A 298 -21.90 5.86 5.55
#